data_AF-A0A3N6D6R1-F1
#
_entry.id   AF-A0A3N6D6R1-F1
#
_cell.length_a   1.000
_cell.length_b   1.000
_cell.length_c   1.000
_cell.angle_alpha   90.00
_cell.angle_beta   90.00
_cell.angle_gamma   90.00
#
_symmetry.space_group_name_H-M   'P 1'
#
loop_
_entity.id
_entity.type
_entity.pdbx_description
1 polymer ?
#
loop_
_entity_poly.entity_id
_entity_poly.type
_entity_poly.pdbx_seq_one_letter_code
_entity_poly.pdbx_strand_id
1 'polypeptide(L)' 'MVGYLCEQCANASTRPVEDDLEVYDIVRVDLPGTTLYGTVWQVEGDRVQVRGTGGAWLRWAERQQVILY' A
#
# COMPACT_ATOMS: atom_id res chain seq x y z
N MET A 1 -30.71 15.34 4.93
CA MET A 1 -30.76 13.88 5.13
C MET A 1 -30.81 13.24 3.76
N VAL A 2 -29.68 12.74 3.27
CA VAL A 2 -29.56 11.96 2.03
C VAL A 2 -28.68 10.77 2.40
N GLY A 3 -29.31 9.62 2.56
CA GLY A 3 -28.64 8.34 2.67
C GLY A 3 -28.47 7.77 1.28
N TYR A 4 -27.22 7.64 0.84
CA TYR A 4 -26.90 6.72 -0.25
C TYR A 4 -26.50 5.39 0.37
N LEU A 5 -27.47 4.50 0.27
CA LEU A 5 -27.39 3.05 0.46
C LEU A 5 -26.20 2.50 -0.34
N CYS A 6 -25.24 1.89 0.34
CA CYS A 6 -24.29 0.99 -0.31
C CYS A 6 -24.24 -0.32 0.49
N GLU A 7 -25.37 -1.04 0.49
CA GLU A 7 -25.56 -2.36 1.10
C GLU A 7 -24.79 -3.48 0.37
N GLN A 8 -23.91 -3.13 -0.57
CA GLN A 8 -23.03 -4.05 -1.31
C GLN A 8 -21.54 -3.76 -1.14
N CYS A 9 -21.14 -2.78 -0.32
CA CYS A 9 -19.75 -2.70 0.14
C CYS A 9 -19.49 -3.66 1.31
N ALA A 10 -19.80 -4.95 1.11
CA ALA A 10 -19.31 -6.06 1.93
C ALA A 10 -17.83 -6.38 1.65
N ASN A 11 -17.05 -5.34 1.36
CA ASN A 11 -15.59 -5.27 1.45
C ASN A 11 -15.29 -3.85 1.95
N ALA A 12 -15.82 -3.54 3.13
CA ALA A 12 -15.26 -2.51 3.96
C ALA A 12 -13.83 -2.96 4.32
N SER A 13 -12.89 -2.78 3.40
CA SER A 13 -11.51 -2.52 3.79
C SER A 13 -11.50 -1.12 4.40
N THR A 14 -12.09 -1.04 5.59
CA THR A 14 -11.74 -0.05 6.59
C THR A 14 -10.29 -0.33 6.95
N ARG A 15 -9.37 0.18 6.14
CA ARG A 15 -8.04 0.49 6.64
C ARG A 15 -7.89 1.98 6.47
N PRO A 16 -8.19 2.79 7.50
CA PRO A 16 -7.53 4.07 7.59
C PRO A 16 -6.03 3.80 7.44
N VAL A 17 -5.41 4.23 6.35
CA VAL A 17 -3.96 4.48 6.29
C VAL A 17 -3.71 5.70 7.18
N GLU A 18 -3.94 5.53 8.47
CA GLU A 18 -3.37 6.33 9.55
C GLU A 18 -2.11 5.64 10.09
N ASP A 19 -1.75 4.47 9.53
CA ASP A 19 -0.50 3.78 9.81
C ASP A 19 0.61 4.49 9.00
N ASP A 20 1.36 5.35 9.69
CA ASP A 20 2.62 5.90 9.20
C ASP A 20 3.47 4.75 8.66
N LEU A 21 3.59 4.65 7.34
CA LEU A 21 4.36 3.60 6.69
C LEU A 21 5.82 3.67 7.19
N GLU A 22 6.20 2.75 8.07
CA GLU A 22 7.53 2.78 8.68
C GLU A 22 8.57 2.18 7.75
N VAL A 23 9.79 2.73 7.82
CA VAL A 23 10.93 2.13 7.13
C VAL A 23 11.19 0.74 7.71
N TYR A 24 11.41 -0.24 6.84
CA TYR A 24 11.48 -1.68 7.08
C TYR A 24 10.16 -2.43 7.26
N ASP A 25 9.01 -1.77 7.15
CA ASP A 25 7.73 -2.46 7.16
C ASP A 25 7.51 -3.34 5.91
N ILE A 26 6.84 -4.48 6.06
CA ILE A 26 6.60 -5.42 4.95
C ILE A 26 5.33 -5.01 4.22
N VAL A 27 5.49 -4.62 2.96
CA VAL A 27 4.41 -4.12 2.14
C VAL A 27 4.22 -4.90 0.85
N ARG A 28 2.98 -4.91 0.39
CA ARG A 28 2.56 -5.40 -0.91
C ARG A 28 2.29 -4.22 -1.84
N VAL A 29 2.98 -4.17 -2.97
CA VAL A 29 2.74 -3.19 -4.03
C VAL A 29 1.89 -3.84 -5.11
N ASP A 30 0.70 -3.30 -5.34
CA ASP A 30 -0.17 -3.75 -6.42
C ASP A 30 0.06 -2.91 -7.68
N LEU A 31 0.59 -3.54 -8.72
CA LEU A 31 0.83 -2.94 -10.03
C LEU A 31 -0.13 -3.55 -11.05
N PRO A 32 -0.49 -2.82 -12.13
CA PRO A 32 -1.34 -3.37 -13.18
C PRO A 32 -0.65 -4.57 -13.85
N GLY A 33 -1.08 -5.78 -13.46
CA GLY A 33 -0.57 -7.05 -13.99
C GLY A 33 0.46 -7.76 -13.12
N THR A 34 0.85 -7.23 -11.96
CA THR A 34 1.72 -7.96 -11.02
C THR A 34 1.59 -7.43 -9.59
N THR A 35 1.67 -8.34 -8.63
CA THR A 35 1.72 -8.00 -7.21
C THR A 35 3.13 -8.28 -6.71
N LEU A 36 3.79 -7.25 -6.19
CA LEU A 36 5.14 -7.34 -5.66
C LEU A 36 5.13 -7.27 -4.15
N TYR A 37 5.96 -8.08 -3.51
CA TYR A 37 6.17 -8.05 -2.06
C TYR A 37 7.57 -7.50 -1.79
N GLY A 38 7.67 -6.62 -0.81
CA GLY A 38 8.93 -6.02 -0.42
C GLY A 38 8.84 -5.34 0.92
N THR A 39 9.91 -4.67 1.30
CA THR A 39 9.99 -3.85 2.51
C THR A 39 10.09 -2.39 2.14
N VAL A 40 9.46 -1.53 2.93
CA VAL A 40 9.56 -0.08 2.81
C VAL A 40 11.01 0.31 3.09
N TRP A 41 11.58 1.10 2.19
CA TRP A 41 12.94 1.62 2.34
C TRP A 41 12.94 3.12 2.61
N GLN A 42 12.05 3.85 1.96
CA GLN A 42 11.93 5.30 2.12
C GLN A 42 10.49 5.72 1.84
N VAL A 43 10.03 6.78 2.51
CA VAL A 43 8.75 7.41 2.23
C VAL A 43 9.01 8.89 1.95
N GLU A 44 8.47 9.39 0.86
CA GLU A 44 8.58 10.79 0.45
C GLU A 44 7.19 11.29 0.02
N GLY A 45 6.50 11.96 0.96
CA GLY A 45 5.15 12.46 0.74
C GLY A 45 4.18 11.34 0.35
N ASP A 46 3.71 11.38 -0.91
CA ASP A 46 2.78 10.39 -1.47
C ASP A 46 3.48 9.21 -2.15
N ARG A 47 4.81 9.16 -2.14
CA ARG A 47 5.60 8.09 -2.76
C ARG A 47 6.33 7.27 -1.72
N VAL A 48 6.40 5.97 -1.98
CA VAL A 48 7.03 4.98 -1.11
C VAL A 48 8.05 4.22 -1.96
N GLN A 49 9.30 4.23 -1.52
CA GLN A 49 10.33 3.39 -2.07
C GLN A 49 10.25 2.01 -1.41
N VAL A 50 10.04 0.98 -2.22
CA VAL A 50 9.95 -0.40 -1.77
C VAL A 50 11.14 -1.18 -2.32
N ARG A 51 11.77 -1.95 -1.44
CA ARG A 51 12.85 -2.87 -1.73
C ARG A 51 12.32 -4.30 -1.76
N GLY A 52 12.50 -4.99 -2.88
CA GLY A 52 12.11 -6.38 -3.00
C GLY A 52 12.90 -7.29 -2.06
N THR A 53 12.31 -8.45 -1.72
CA THR A 53 12.95 -9.48 -0.89
C THR A 53 14.36 -9.81 -1.40
N GLY A 54 15.32 -9.84 -0.49
CA GLY A 54 16.74 -10.09 -0.82
C GLY A 54 17.44 -8.93 -1.53
N GLY A 55 16.81 -7.76 -1.66
CA GLY A 55 17.37 -6.61 -2.35
C GLY A 55 17.46 -6.77 -3.87
N ALA A 56 16.66 -7.67 -4.45
CA ALA A 56 16.66 -7.94 -5.89
C ALA A 56 16.25 -6.72 -6.74
N TRP A 57 15.48 -5.79 -6.18
CA TRP A 57 15.06 -4.56 -6.84
C TRP A 57 14.70 -3.47 -5.82
N LEU A 58 14.74 -2.21 -6.25
CA LEU A 58 14.35 -1.03 -5.48
C LEU A 58 13.52 -0.13 -6.41
N ARG A 59 12.26 0.12 -6.07
CA ARG A 59 11.32 0.88 -6.92
C ARG A 59 10.49 1.85 -6.09
N TRP A 60 10.17 2.98 -6.69
CA TRP A 60 9.17 3.90 -6.15
C TRP A 60 7.77 3.45 -6.58
N ALA A 61 6.86 3.39 -5.62
CA ALA A 61 5.44 3.14 -5.79
C ALA A 61 4.64 4.29 -5.17
N GLU A 62 3.42 4.51 -5.65
CA GLU A 62 2.53 5.50 -5.03
C GLU A 62 1.94 4.91 -3.76
N ARG A 63 1.75 5.73 -2.71
CA ARG A 63 1.24 5.28 -1.40
C ARG A 63 -0.10 4.55 -1.52
N GLN A 64 -0.96 4.98 -2.43
CA GLN A 64 -2.24 4.33 -2.73
C GLN A 64 -2.11 2.90 -3.30
N GLN A 65 -0.96 2.56 -3.89
CA GLN A 65 -0.67 1.24 -4.45
C GLN A 65 0.01 0.30 -3.43
N VAL A 66 0.43 0.85 -2.28
CA VAL A 66 1.14 0.12 -1.23
C VAL A 66 0.15 -0.29 -0.14
N ILE A 67 0.17 -1.58 0.18
CA ILE A 67 -0.73 -2.20 1.16
C ILE A 67 0.14 -2.85 2.23
N LEU A 68 -0.02 -2.39 3.47
CA LEU A 68 0.66 -2.91 4.64
C LEU A 68 0.18 -4.34 4.96
N TYR A 69 1.09 -5.25 5.30
CA TYR A 69 0.77 -6.67 5.56
C TYR A 69 0.78 -7.02 7.04
#